data_AF-A0A3C0I0Z3-F1
#
_entry.id   AF-A0A3C0I0Z3-F1
#
_cell.length_a   1.000
_cell.length_b   1.000
_cell.length_c   1.000
_cell.angle_alpha   90.00
_cell.angle_beta   90.00
_cell.angle_gamma   90.00
#
_symmetry.space_group_name_H-M   'P 1'
#
loop_
_entity.id
_entity.type
_entity.pdbx_description
1 polymer ?
#
loop_
_entity_poly.entity_id
_entity_poly.type
_entity_poly.pdbx_seq_one_letter_code
_entity_poly.pdbx_strand_id
1 'polypeptide(L)'
;MLLSTDDPNTIEKQATQLIQKYALRPSTMTLLGTQSAIGMYDYQIESVYAEGDSYNYELPVEMLTYPQNEEQAVSFGIGRMPFNQLYQTATLFVRGLYREHLFQQQPHRVLMVANLVDDYEEQGLLLCETISQATSQELRNFSLNVDEFYHRLASEPDIIDASQNADLIIFQGHAYHQRLVEDPTFFFQFEMPDVQNNENDDIHFTHYKMGPAGNEEPYHETKESFTNDDLPFKSHRFFTDRLPSETEAAVPEADFNPSVKRFKGLPIVILQSCNSLENEMPDWLLQLGGVALIGSVTSIHSASGSSFIKTLIDRALYEGETLGTALRDARNYFYVLQDLKNQRNHREQAKSLRVALSFRLWGDPQLKVFKPLPEPKKQGLSVVWTSSDTLTITTPTKRLPKVETEKYIAHGYPGVQYAGLVKRLKNKEARKLIPLYFVKTALPAPVAQYQSMTVLKGKRDRVAYRIDPQTGQLYLVYLTEKENKYPTLRFKFSRK
;
A
#
# COMPACT_ATOMS: atom_id res chain seq x y z
N MET A 1 2.54 -14.17 23.41
CA MET A 1 2.03 -15.56 23.35
C MET A 1 3.10 -16.39 22.67
N LEU A 2 3.50 -17.51 23.26
CA LEU A 2 4.38 -18.47 22.59
C LEU A 2 3.49 -19.48 21.88
N LEU A 3 3.71 -19.66 20.58
CA LEU A 3 2.98 -20.60 19.73
C LEU A 3 3.95 -21.70 19.32
N SER A 4 3.51 -22.95 19.36
CA SER A 4 4.36 -24.13 19.10
C SER A 4 4.16 -24.72 17.70
N THR A 5 3.64 -23.94 16.77
CA THR A 5 3.31 -24.38 15.41
C THR A 5 3.62 -23.27 14.43
N ASP A 6 4.03 -23.66 13.22
CA ASP A 6 4.29 -22.83 12.05
C ASP A 6 3.04 -22.68 11.15
N ASP A 7 2.00 -23.49 11.35
CA ASP A 7 0.75 -23.43 10.59
C ASP A 7 -0.01 -22.12 10.88
N PRO A 8 -0.14 -21.23 9.87
CA PRO A 8 -0.74 -19.93 10.08
C PRO A 8 -2.20 -20.01 10.54
N ASN A 9 -2.96 -21.02 10.10
CA ASN A 9 -4.37 -21.18 10.50
C ASN A 9 -4.49 -21.45 12.00
N THR A 10 -3.65 -22.35 12.51
CA THR A 10 -3.64 -22.68 13.94
C THR A 10 -3.21 -21.48 14.78
N ILE A 11 -2.19 -20.73 14.33
CA ILE A 11 -1.74 -19.50 14.99
C ILE A 11 -2.87 -18.46 15.09
N GLU A 12 -3.52 -18.14 13.96
CA GLU A 12 -4.59 -17.16 13.91
C GLU A 12 -5.80 -17.57 14.76
N LYS A 13 -6.16 -18.86 14.74
CA LYS A 13 -7.23 -19.41 15.57
C LYS A 13 -6.90 -19.27 17.05
N GLN A 14 -5.68 -19.63 17.48
CA GLN A 14 -5.25 -19.52 18.88
C GLN A 14 -5.22 -18.06 19.34
N ALA A 15 -4.69 -17.16 18.51
CA ALA A 15 -4.71 -15.72 18.79
C ALA A 15 -6.14 -15.19 18.97
N THR A 16 -7.04 -15.53 18.03
CA THR A 16 -8.45 -15.11 18.08
C THR A 16 -9.16 -15.65 19.31
N GLN A 17 -8.93 -16.92 19.67
CA GLN A 17 -9.51 -17.53 20.87
C GLN A 17 -9.06 -16.84 22.16
N LEU A 18 -7.79 -16.44 22.27
CA LEU A 18 -7.31 -15.71 23.44
C LEU A 18 -7.87 -14.29 23.51
N ILE A 19 -7.93 -13.60 22.38
CA ILE A 19 -8.56 -12.29 22.28
C ILE A 19 -10.00 -12.35 22.77
N GLN A 20 -10.76 -13.35 22.33
CA GLN A 20 -12.14 -13.58 22.77
C GLN A 20 -12.23 -13.98 24.24
N LYS A 21 -11.43 -14.96 24.68
CA LYS A 21 -11.41 -15.48 26.05
C LYS A 21 -11.16 -14.39 27.09
N TYR A 22 -10.28 -13.44 26.78
CA TYR A 22 -9.91 -12.36 27.69
C TYR A 22 -10.55 -11.02 27.32
N ALA A 23 -11.51 -11.00 26.38
CA ALA A 23 -12.18 -9.80 25.88
C ALA A 23 -11.21 -8.67 25.48
N LEU A 24 -10.06 -9.03 24.91
CA LEU A 24 -9.03 -8.09 24.49
C LEU A 24 -9.48 -7.31 23.25
N ARG A 25 -9.02 -6.06 23.14
CA ARG A 25 -9.25 -5.20 21.97
C ARG A 25 -7.94 -4.61 21.45
N PRO A 26 -6.96 -5.44 21.07
CA PRO A 26 -5.69 -4.92 20.58
C PRO A 26 -5.93 -4.18 19.25
N SER A 27 -5.33 -3.01 19.10
CA SER A 27 -5.31 -2.28 17.82
C SER A 27 -4.23 -2.81 16.88
N THR A 28 -3.18 -3.44 17.43
CA THR A 28 -2.12 -4.08 16.67
C THR A 28 -1.71 -5.42 17.26
N MET A 29 -1.02 -6.24 16.46
CA MET A 29 -0.36 -7.45 16.90
C MET A 29 1.03 -7.55 16.27
N THR A 30 2.00 -7.99 17.09
CA THR A 30 3.38 -8.20 16.66
C THR A 30 3.65 -9.68 16.52
N LEU A 31 4.09 -10.10 15.34
CA LEU A 31 4.60 -11.45 15.08
C LEU A 31 6.10 -11.46 15.36
N LEU A 32 6.54 -12.29 16.30
CA LEU A 32 7.95 -12.47 16.62
C LEU A 32 8.46 -13.73 15.92
N GLY A 33 9.06 -13.56 14.75
CA GLY A 33 9.50 -14.68 13.91
C GLY A 33 9.64 -14.31 12.45
N THR A 34 10.46 -15.05 11.73
CA THR A 34 10.58 -14.96 10.27
C THR A 34 9.43 -15.65 9.56
N GLN A 35 9.33 -15.46 8.24
CA GLN A 35 8.30 -16.09 7.43
C GLN A 35 8.42 -17.63 7.42
N SER A 36 9.63 -18.17 7.60
CA SER A 36 9.84 -19.62 7.75
C SER A 36 9.40 -20.14 9.11
N ALA A 37 9.57 -19.36 10.18
CA ALA A 37 9.15 -19.74 11.54
C ALA A 37 7.63 -19.58 11.76
N ILE A 38 7.04 -18.57 11.13
CA ILE A 38 5.62 -18.25 11.21
C ILE A 38 5.13 -18.08 9.77
N GLY A 39 4.48 -19.12 9.26
CA GLY A 39 4.02 -19.21 7.89
C GLY A 39 2.99 -18.15 7.50
N MET A 40 2.58 -18.21 6.23
CA MET A 40 1.65 -17.27 5.60
C MET A 40 0.58 -18.04 4.86
N TYR A 41 -0.55 -17.40 4.59
CA TYR A 41 -1.60 -18.02 3.77
C TYR A 41 -1.29 -17.88 2.29
N ASP A 42 -1.52 -18.93 1.52
CA ASP A 42 -1.60 -18.80 0.07
C ASP A 42 -3.03 -18.38 -0.30
N TYR A 43 -3.19 -17.13 -0.73
CA TYR A 43 -4.47 -16.59 -1.15
C TYR A 43 -4.52 -16.52 -2.67
N GLN A 44 -5.58 -17.09 -3.25
CA GLN A 44 -5.81 -17.07 -4.70
C GLN A 44 -6.68 -15.87 -5.07
N ILE A 45 -6.18 -15.01 -5.96
CA ILE A 45 -6.95 -13.91 -6.54
C ILE A 45 -7.22 -14.21 -8.00
N GLU A 46 -8.47 -14.48 -8.33
CA GLU A 46 -8.92 -14.54 -9.71
C GLU A 46 -9.04 -13.12 -10.29
N SER A 47 -8.38 -12.87 -11.41
CA SER A 47 -8.41 -11.60 -12.13
C SER A 47 -8.84 -11.83 -13.57
N VAL A 48 -9.96 -11.24 -13.97
CA VAL A 48 -10.46 -11.27 -15.35
C VAL A 48 -9.98 -10.04 -16.10
N TYR A 49 -9.18 -10.23 -17.14
CA TYR A 49 -8.72 -9.16 -18.03
C TYR A 49 -9.75 -8.82 -19.11
N ALA A 50 -9.53 -7.71 -19.81
CA ALA A 50 -10.48 -7.19 -20.80
C ALA A 50 -10.73 -8.14 -21.99
N GLU A 51 -9.80 -9.06 -22.25
CA GLU A 51 -9.82 -10.02 -23.36
C GLU A 51 -10.45 -11.37 -22.96
N GLY A 52 -10.93 -11.50 -21.72
CA GLY A 52 -11.55 -12.73 -21.23
C GLY A 52 -10.60 -13.69 -20.54
N ASP A 53 -9.28 -13.44 -20.61
CA ASP A 53 -8.30 -14.22 -19.88
C ASP A 53 -8.43 -14.03 -18.37
N SER A 54 -8.50 -15.17 -17.67
CA SER A 54 -8.45 -15.23 -16.22
C SER A 54 -7.04 -15.60 -15.79
N TYR A 55 -6.47 -14.81 -14.88
CA TYR A 55 -5.21 -15.15 -14.23
C TYR A 55 -5.49 -15.34 -12.74
N ASN A 56 -5.02 -16.47 -12.20
CA ASN A 56 -5.02 -16.72 -10.78
C ASN A 56 -3.67 -16.28 -10.21
N TYR A 57 -3.71 -15.27 -9.34
CA TYR A 57 -2.53 -14.87 -8.58
C TYR A 57 -2.49 -15.66 -7.28
N GLU A 58 -1.41 -16.41 -7.06
CA GLU A 58 -1.08 -16.92 -5.74
C GLU A 58 -0.36 -15.81 -4.97
N LEU A 59 -0.94 -15.37 -3.86
CA LEU A 59 -0.39 -14.30 -3.06
C LEU A 59 -0.17 -14.81 -1.63
N PRO A 60 1.07 -14.79 -1.12
CA PRO A 60 1.28 -15.03 0.30
C PRO A 60 0.68 -13.86 1.11
N VAL A 61 -0.18 -14.16 2.08
CA VAL A 61 -0.88 -13.18 2.92
C VAL A 61 -0.47 -13.37 4.37
N GLU A 62 -0.12 -12.26 5.01
CA GLU A 62 0.22 -12.23 6.44
C GLU A 62 -1.04 -12.53 7.26
N MET A 63 -0.92 -13.37 8.29
CA MET A 63 -2.07 -13.75 9.12
C MET A 63 -2.76 -12.52 9.73
N LEU A 64 -4.07 -12.64 10.00
CA LEU A 64 -4.88 -11.58 10.61
C LEU A 64 -4.95 -10.27 9.81
N THR A 65 -4.40 -10.25 8.58
CA THR A 65 -4.53 -9.11 7.65
C THR A 65 -5.67 -9.27 6.66
N TYR A 66 -6.28 -10.46 6.63
CA TYR A 66 -7.51 -10.76 5.89
C TYR A 66 -8.72 -10.64 6.84
N PRO A 67 -9.87 -10.09 6.39
CA PRO A 67 -11.05 -9.99 7.24
C PRO A 67 -11.69 -11.36 7.46
N GLN A 68 -12.17 -11.64 8.68
CA GLN A 68 -12.79 -12.93 9.02
C GLN A 68 -14.07 -13.23 8.22
N ASN A 69 -14.69 -12.19 7.66
CA ASN A 69 -15.83 -12.26 6.74
C ASN A 69 -15.63 -11.20 5.66
N GLU A 70 -15.98 -11.50 4.42
CA GLU A 70 -15.83 -10.60 3.27
C GLU A 70 -16.50 -9.23 3.45
N GLU A 71 -17.55 -9.12 4.27
CA GLU A 71 -18.25 -7.85 4.55
C GLU A 71 -17.63 -7.04 5.71
N GLN A 72 -16.66 -7.61 6.42
CA GLN A 72 -16.03 -7.00 7.59
C GLN A 72 -14.72 -6.29 7.24
N ALA A 73 -14.38 -5.30 8.04
CA ALA A 73 -13.07 -4.68 8.01
C ALA A 73 -12.06 -5.52 8.82
N VAL A 74 -10.79 -5.40 8.46
CA VAL A 74 -9.66 -5.98 9.20
C VAL A 74 -9.51 -5.24 10.53
N SER A 75 -9.37 -6.00 11.62
CA SER A 75 -9.34 -5.45 12.98
C SER A 75 -7.96 -4.97 13.43
N PHE A 76 -6.89 -5.63 12.95
CA PHE A 76 -5.56 -5.51 13.54
C PHE A 76 -4.53 -4.87 12.60
N GLY A 77 -3.71 -3.98 13.16
CA GLY A 77 -2.43 -3.61 12.58
C GLY A 77 -1.40 -4.70 12.83
N ILE A 78 -0.92 -5.36 11.79
CA ILE A 78 0.07 -6.44 11.92
C ILE A 78 1.45 -5.93 11.53
N GLY A 79 2.43 -6.21 12.39
CA GLY A 79 3.85 -6.02 12.12
C GLY A 79 4.64 -7.25 12.54
N ARG A 80 5.75 -7.51 11.86
CA ARG A 80 6.60 -8.68 12.07
C ARG A 80 8.00 -8.24 12.48
N MET A 81 8.51 -8.75 13.58
CA MET A 81 9.91 -8.53 13.96
C MET A 81 10.71 -9.81 13.71
N PRO A 82 11.84 -9.74 12.97
CA PRO A 82 12.67 -10.90 12.69
C PRO A 82 13.27 -11.44 13.99
N PHE A 83 12.97 -12.70 14.29
CA PHE A 83 13.46 -13.40 15.48
C PHE A 83 14.28 -14.63 15.09
N ASN A 84 15.21 -14.48 14.13
CA ASN A 84 16.23 -15.49 13.87
C ASN A 84 17.28 -15.47 14.98
N GLN A 85 17.68 -14.28 15.39
CA GLN A 85 18.64 -14.04 16.46
C GLN A 85 18.07 -12.97 17.41
N LEU A 86 18.16 -13.21 18.73
CA LEU A 86 17.57 -12.32 19.74
C LEU A 86 18.02 -10.86 19.60
N TYR A 87 19.30 -10.63 19.23
CA TYR A 87 19.83 -9.28 19.08
C TYR A 87 19.15 -8.50 17.95
N GLN A 88 18.64 -9.15 16.89
CA GLN A 88 17.99 -8.47 15.76
C GLN A 88 16.69 -7.80 16.20
N THR A 89 15.81 -8.57 16.87
CA THR A 89 14.57 -8.04 17.46
C THR A 89 14.88 -6.99 18.52
N ALA A 90 15.85 -7.24 19.41
CA ALA A 90 16.24 -6.27 20.43
C ALA A 90 16.75 -4.95 19.80
N THR A 91 17.52 -5.04 18.72
CA THR A 91 18.06 -3.89 17.99
C THR A 91 16.94 -3.05 17.39
N LEU A 92 15.96 -3.66 16.71
CA LEU A 92 14.83 -2.92 16.14
C LEU A 92 14.01 -2.24 17.24
N PHE A 93 13.76 -2.94 18.35
CA PHE A 93 13.02 -2.38 19.47
C PHE A 93 13.74 -1.17 20.08
N VAL A 94 15.03 -1.31 20.40
CA VAL A 94 15.85 -0.23 20.98
C VAL A 94 15.96 0.95 20.02
N ARG A 95 16.19 0.71 18.72
CA ARG A 95 16.25 1.79 17.73
C ARG A 95 14.89 2.49 17.58
N GLY A 96 13.78 1.76 17.63
CA GLY A 96 12.43 2.33 17.60
C GLY A 96 12.20 3.28 18.77
N LEU A 97 12.50 2.85 19.99
CA LEU A 97 12.40 3.70 21.20
C LEU A 97 13.34 4.91 21.13
N TYR A 98 14.58 4.70 20.68
CA TYR A 98 15.56 5.77 20.55
C TYR A 98 15.15 6.80 19.48
N ARG A 99 14.58 6.35 18.36
CA ARG A 99 14.00 7.23 17.33
C ARG A 99 12.88 8.10 17.89
N GLU A 100 11.93 7.53 18.63
CA GLU A 100 10.85 8.32 19.25
C GLU A 100 11.39 9.35 20.24
N HIS A 101 12.50 9.07 20.91
CA HIS A 101 13.21 10.05 21.74
C HIS A 101 13.87 11.16 20.89
N LEU A 102 14.60 10.81 19.82
CA LEU A 102 15.24 11.78 18.91
C LEU A 102 14.24 12.74 18.29
N PHE A 103 13.04 12.26 17.98
CA PHE A 103 11.96 13.04 17.39
C PHE A 103 11.56 14.25 18.23
N GLN A 104 11.70 14.17 19.56
CA GLN A 104 11.39 15.28 20.44
C GLN A 104 12.36 16.46 20.25
N GLN A 105 13.55 16.20 19.71
CA GLN A 105 14.66 17.16 19.66
C GLN A 105 14.87 17.78 18.27
N GLN A 106 14.39 17.13 17.21
CA GLN A 106 14.69 17.52 15.82
C GLN A 106 13.41 17.69 14.97
N PRO A 107 13.44 18.55 13.93
CA PRO A 107 12.36 18.63 12.96
C PRO A 107 12.35 17.38 12.08
N HIS A 108 11.17 16.86 11.77
CA HIS A 108 11.04 15.68 10.91
C HIS A 108 11.53 15.98 9.48
N ARG A 109 12.33 15.06 8.94
CA ARG A 109 12.77 15.05 7.55
C ARG A 109 12.20 13.84 6.83
N VAL A 110 11.50 14.10 5.73
CA VAL A 110 10.94 13.07 4.87
C VAL A 110 11.66 13.10 3.53
N LEU A 111 12.16 11.94 3.08
CA LEU A 111 12.66 11.75 1.73
C LEU A 111 11.55 11.11 0.87
N MET A 112 11.20 11.75 -0.24
CA MET A 112 10.29 11.21 -1.25
C MET A 112 11.06 11.02 -2.56
N VAL A 113 11.18 9.78 -3.01
CA VAL A 113 11.76 9.41 -4.31
C VAL A 113 10.70 8.71 -5.13
N ALA A 114 10.37 9.20 -6.32
CA ALA A 114 9.43 8.52 -7.20
C ALA A 114 9.75 8.71 -8.68
N ASN A 115 9.28 7.78 -9.52
CA ASN A 115 9.40 7.86 -10.98
C ASN A 115 10.84 8.12 -11.45
N LEU A 116 11.75 7.21 -11.08
CA LEU A 116 13.13 7.28 -11.53
C LEU A 116 13.18 7.07 -13.05
N VAL A 117 14.05 7.80 -13.72
CA VAL A 117 14.35 7.60 -15.14
C VAL A 117 15.65 6.80 -15.20
N ASP A 118 15.61 5.69 -15.92
CA ASP A 118 16.79 5.01 -16.43
C ASP A 118 16.73 5.05 -17.96
N ASP A 119 17.88 4.94 -18.60
CA ASP A 119 18.06 5.09 -20.06
C ASP A 119 17.21 4.09 -20.86
N TYR A 120 16.66 3.06 -20.21
CA TYR A 120 15.89 1.98 -20.80
C TYR A 120 14.36 2.18 -20.77
N GLU A 121 13.82 3.13 -20.01
CA GLU A 121 12.36 3.29 -19.88
C GLU A 121 11.86 4.61 -20.51
N GLU A 122 11.35 4.51 -21.75
CA GLU A 122 10.76 5.66 -22.45
C GLU A 122 9.48 6.20 -21.78
N GLN A 123 8.84 5.44 -20.88
CA GLN A 123 7.59 5.83 -20.24
C GLN A 123 7.66 5.67 -18.72
N GLY A 124 8.17 6.70 -18.04
CA GLY A 124 8.17 6.76 -16.57
C GLY A 124 6.77 6.57 -15.94
N LEU A 125 6.75 6.27 -14.64
CA LEU A 125 5.57 6.04 -13.81
C LEU A 125 4.84 7.35 -13.43
N LEU A 126 4.46 8.17 -14.42
CA LEU A 126 3.89 9.52 -14.23
C LEU A 126 2.65 9.57 -13.31
N LEU A 127 1.84 8.50 -13.28
CA LEU A 127 0.68 8.43 -12.38
C LEU A 127 1.11 8.24 -10.91
N CYS A 128 2.14 7.42 -10.67
CA CYS A 128 2.75 7.27 -9.35
C CYS A 128 3.38 8.59 -8.90
N GLU A 129 4.12 9.26 -9.77
CA GLU A 129 4.69 10.58 -9.48
C GLU A 129 3.62 11.59 -9.08
N THR A 130 2.52 11.66 -9.82
CA THR A 130 1.41 12.58 -9.54
C THR A 130 0.80 12.33 -8.16
N ILE A 131 0.65 11.06 -7.76
CA ILE A 131 0.14 10.70 -6.42
C ILE A 131 1.20 10.97 -5.34
N SER A 132 2.48 10.76 -5.65
CA SER A 132 3.61 11.04 -4.76
C SER A 132 3.73 12.52 -4.46
N GLN A 133 3.69 13.39 -5.47
CA GLN A 133 3.65 14.84 -5.31
C GLN A 133 2.41 15.29 -4.52
N ALA A 134 1.24 14.67 -4.76
CA ALA A 134 0.04 14.96 -3.96
C ALA A 134 0.21 14.55 -2.49
N THR A 135 0.97 13.49 -2.22
CA THR A 135 1.33 13.04 -0.86
C THR A 135 2.31 14.02 -0.20
N SER A 136 3.33 14.49 -0.93
CA SER A 136 4.24 15.54 -0.47
C SER A 136 3.50 16.84 -0.09
N GLN A 137 2.44 17.19 -0.81
CA GLN A 137 1.62 18.35 -0.45
C GLN A 137 0.90 18.19 0.90
N GLU A 138 0.44 16.98 1.24
CA GLU A 138 -0.13 16.68 2.56
C GLU A 138 0.94 16.81 3.65
N LEU A 139 2.13 16.25 3.43
CA LEU A 139 3.26 16.39 4.36
C LEU A 139 3.60 17.89 4.61
N ARG A 140 3.70 18.70 3.55
CA ARG A 140 3.93 20.15 3.64
C ARG A 140 2.76 20.91 4.29
N ASN A 141 1.54 20.38 4.20
CA ASN A 141 0.35 20.92 4.88
C ASN A 141 0.50 20.87 6.41
N PHE A 142 1.26 19.90 6.92
CA PHE A 142 1.66 19.77 8.33
C PHE A 142 3.02 20.39 8.66
N SER A 143 3.57 21.21 7.74
CA SER A 143 4.88 21.87 7.90
C SER A 143 6.07 20.92 8.05
N LEU A 144 5.97 19.71 7.49
CA LEU A 144 7.11 18.78 7.42
C LEU A 144 8.11 19.22 6.36
N ASN A 145 9.40 18.94 6.61
CA ASN A 145 10.45 19.12 5.62
C ASN A 145 10.47 17.89 4.70
N VAL A 146 10.23 18.12 3.40
CA VAL A 146 10.18 17.06 2.39
C VAL A 146 11.25 17.33 1.34
N ASP A 147 12.24 16.45 1.30
CA ASP A 147 13.25 16.37 0.25
C ASP A 147 12.67 15.49 -0.87
N GLU A 148 12.36 16.08 -2.04
CA GLU A 148 11.62 15.44 -3.13
C GLU A 148 12.50 15.26 -4.37
N PHE A 149 12.59 14.03 -4.87
CA PHE A 149 13.35 13.69 -6.06
C PHE A 149 12.48 12.88 -7.03
N TYR A 150 12.31 13.42 -8.23
CA TYR A 150 11.55 12.83 -9.32
C TYR A 150 12.41 12.77 -10.57
N HIS A 151 12.31 11.70 -11.36
CA HIS A 151 13.11 11.50 -12.59
C HIS A 151 14.62 11.51 -12.37
N ARG A 152 15.07 11.02 -11.21
CA ARG A 152 16.48 10.99 -10.81
C ARG A 152 16.84 9.61 -10.29
N LEU A 153 18.08 9.19 -10.49
CA LEU A 153 18.58 7.90 -10.05
C LEU A 153 18.76 7.90 -8.52
N ALA A 154 18.35 6.84 -7.82
CA ALA A 154 18.45 6.77 -6.36
C ALA A 154 19.90 6.86 -5.84
N SER A 155 20.85 6.51 -6.70
CA SER A 155 22.29 6.58 -6.44
C SER A 155 22.89 7.98 -6.55
N GLU A 156 22.12 8.99 -6.94
CA GLU A 156 22.63 10.36 -7.04
C GLU A 156 23.06 10.89 -5.65
N PRO A 157 24.23 11.57 -5.53
CA PRO A 157 24.84 11.88 -4.24
C PRO A 157 23.96 12.65 -3.25
N ASP A 158 23.10 13.54 -3.74
CA ASP A 158 22.18 14.31 -2.90
C ASP A 158 20.98 13.50 -2.42
N ILE A 159 20.53 12.49 -3.17
CA ILE A 159 19.53 11.52 -2.70
C ILE A 159 20.13 10.64 -1.60
N ILE A 160 21.38 10.18 -1.79
CA ILE A 160 22.13 9.41 -0.78
C ILE A 160 22.37 10.24 0.49
N ASP A 161 22.69 11.52 0.37
CA ASP A 161 22.83 12.41 1.54
C ASP A 161 21.49 12.66 2.23
N ALA A 162 20.42 12.87 1.46
CA ALA A 162 19.08 13.04 2.02
C ALA A 162 18.61 11.77 2.73
N SER A 163 18.89 10.57 2.19
CA SER A 163 18.47 9.29 2.78
C SER A 163 19.12 9.03 4.14
N GLN A 164 20.38 9.43 4.32
CA GLN A 164 21.09 9.28 5.59
C GLN A 164 20.47 10.06 6.74
N ASN A 165 19.86 11.20 6.44
CA ASN A 165 19.33 12.13 7.43
C ASN A 165 17.80 12.10 7.53
N ALA A 166 17.13 11.26 6.74
CA ALA A 166 15.68 11.12 6.75
C ALA A 166 15.20 10.28 7.93
N ASP A 167 14.05 10.66 8.48
CA ASP A 167 13.32 9.91 9.51
C ASP A 167 12.24 9.00 8.92
N LEU A 168 11.85 9.30 7.68
CA LEU A 168 10.90 8.59 6.85
C LEU A 168 11.40 8.65 5.40
N ILE A 169 11.59 7.49 4.79
CA ILE A 169 11.94 7.36 3.38
C ILE A 169 10.77 6.71 2.66
N ILE A 170 10.28 7.37 1.61
CA ILE A 170 9.24 6.85 0.73
C ILE A 170 9.84 6.72 -0.66
N PHE A 171 9.96 5.49 -1.13
CA PHE A 171 10.42 5.15 -2.46
C PHE A 171 9.28 4.56 -3.28
N GLN A 172 9.04 5.08 -4.48
CA GLN A 172 7.98 4.60 -5.37
C GLN A 172 8.50 4.44 -6.81
N GLY A 173 8.77 3.21 -7.21
CA GLY A 173 9.45 2.92 -8.46
C GLY A 173 9.56 1.43 -8.75
N HIS A 174 10.43 1.08 -9.68
CA HIS A 174 10.77 -0.31 -9.95
C HIS A 174 11.71 -0.88 -8.87
N ALA A 175 11.69 -2.20 -8.66
CA ALA A 175 12.47 -2.85 -7.61
C ALA A 175 13.98 -2.70 -7.84
N TYR A 176 14.42 -2.83 -9.10
CA TYR A 176 15.83 -2.71 -9.49
C TYR A 176 16.41 -1.30 -9.30
N HIS A 177 15.55 -0.29 -9.07
CA HIS A 177 15.92 1.09 -8.80
C HIS A 177 16.11 1.42 -7.31
N GLN A 178 15.93 0.47 -6.39
CA GLN A 178 15.98 0.70 -4.93
C GLN A 178 17.41 0.93 -4.36
N ARG A 179 18.29 1.60 -5.10
CA ARG A 179 19.68 1.86 -4.69
C ARG A 179 19.78 3.09 -3.80
N LEU A 180 19.17 3.04 -2.61
CA LEU A 180 19.16 4.13 -1.64
C LEU A 180 20.45 4.22 -0.80
N VAL A 181 21.40 3.32 -1.03
CA VAL A 181 22.72 3.26 -0.38
C VAL A 181 23.81 2.83 -1.36
N GLU A 182 25.05 3.20 -1.06
CA GLU A 182 26.24 3.01 -1.90
C GLU A 182 26.76 1.57 -2.00
N ASP A 183 26.07 0.56 -1.45
CA ASP A 183 26.54 -0.83 -1.52
C ASP A 183 25.93 -1.57 -2.73
N PRO A 184 26.66 -1.73 -3.84
CA PRO A 184 26.21 -2.49 -4.99
C PRO A 184 26.04 -3.98 -4.66
N THR A 185 26.84 -4.55 -3.75
CA THR A 185 26.94 -6.01 -3.59
C THR A 185 25.67 -6.64 -3.03
N PHE A 186 24.86 -5.86 -2.30
CA PHE A 186 23.62 -6.34 -1.69
C PHE A 186 22.51 -6.61 -2.72
N PHE A 187 22.44 -5.83 -3.81
CA PHE A 187 21.35 -5.94 -4.78
C PHE A 187 21.67 -6.83 -5.99
N PHE A 188 22.94 -7.18 -6.21
CA PHE A 188 23.38 -7.95 -7.38
C PHE A 188 23.28 -9.48 -7.22
N GLN A 189 22.77 -10.00 -6.09
CA GLN A 189 22.45 -11.43 -5.98
C GLN A 189 21.07 -11.81 -6.52
N PHE A 190 20.23 -10.83 -6.87
CA PHE A 190 19.10 -11.08 -7.75
C PHE A 190 19.65 -11.33 -9.14
N GLU A 191 19.92 -12.59 -9.49
CA GLU A 191 19.96 -13.00 -10.89
C GLU A 191 18.65 -12.50 -11.51
N MET A 192 18.75 -11.45 -12.33
CA MET A 192 17.65 -11.09 -13.21
C MET A 192 17.34 -12.39 -13.96
N PRO A 193 16.14 -12.99 -13.80
CA PRO A 193 15.80 -14.13 -14.64
C PRO A 193 16.09 -13.66 -16.05
N ASP A 194 16.87 -14.44 -16.81
CA ASP A 194 17.13 -14.14 -18.21
C ASP A 194 15.78 -13.77 -18.80
N VAL A 195 15.58 -12.47 -19.06
CA VAL A 195 14.49 -12.02 -19.89
C VAL A 195 14.95 -12.49 -21.25
N GLN A 196 14.80 -13.79 -21.51
CA GLN A 196 14.77 -14.28 -22.85
C GLN A 196 13.65 -13.46 -23.45
N ASN A 197 14.06 -12.50 -24.30
CA ASN A 197 13.20 -11.93 -25.29
C ASN A 197 12.66 -13.14 -26.07
N ASN A 198 11.56 -13.71 -25.59
CA ASN A 198 10.63 -14.38 -26.45
C ASN A 198 10.16 -13.26 -27.38
N GLU A 199 10.85 -13.09 -28.50
CA GLU A 199 10.42 -12.28 -29.64
C GLU A 199 9.06 -12.75 -30.21
N ASN A 200 8.42 -13.74 -29.58
CA ASN A 200 7.10 -14.26 -29.90
C ASN A 200 6.02 -13.94 -28.84
N ASP A 201 6.36 -13.29 -27.72
CA ASP A 201 5.34 -12.73 -26.81
C ASP A 201 5.02 -11.30 -27.28
N ASP A 202 4.24 -11.21 -28.37
CA ASP A 202 3.57 -9.99 -28.79
C ASP A 202 2.64 -9.51 -27.67
N ILE A 203 3.17 -8.71 -26.75
CA ILE A 203 2.35 -7.81 -25.95
C ILE A 203 1.82 -6.77 -26.93
N HIS A 204 0.67 -7.05 -27.51
CA HIS A 204 -0.07 -6.08 -28.31
C HIS A 204 -0.48 -4.91 -27.42
N PHE A 205 0.37 -3.88 -27.36
CA PHE A 205 -0.12 -2.53 -27.16
C PHE A 205 -0.91 -2.16 -28.41
N THR A 206 -2.22 -2.38 -28.39
CA THR A 206 -3.11 -1.85 -29.42
C THR A 206 -2.97 -0.32 -29.44
N HIS A 207 -2.08 0.17 -30.30
CA HIS A 207 -2.00 1.57 -30.65
C HIS A 207 -3.21 1.86 -31.52
N TYR A 208 -4.31 2.30 -30.89
CA TYR A 208 -5.46 2.80 -31.62
C TYR A 208 -5.05 4.06 -32.38
N LYS A 209 -4.74 3.90 -33.66
CA LYS A 209 -4.67 5.01 -34.62
C LYS A 209 -6.11 5.46 -34.87
N MET A 210 -6.59 6.41 -34.06
CA MET A 210 -7.91 7.00 -34.23
C MET A 210 -7.92 7.76 -35.57
N GLY A 211 -8.56 7.18 -36.58
CA GLY A 211 -8.90 7.89 -37.81
C GLY A 211 -9.83 9.07 -37.52
N PRO A 212 -9.85 10.10 -38.38
CA PRO A 212 -10.76 11.22 -38.22
C PRO A 212 -12.21 10.74 -38.28
N ALA A 213 -13.03 11.28 -37.39
CA ALA A 213 -14.43 10.90 -37.24
C ALA A 213 -15.21 11.08 -38.55
N GLY A 214 -15.73 9.98 -39.10
CA GLY A 214 -16.67 10.01 -40.22
C GLY A 214 -16.77 8.68 -40.95
N ASN A 215 -17.94 8.05 -40.82
CA ASN A 215 -18.45 6.88 -41.54
C ASN A 215 -18.04 5.50 -40.98
N GLU A 216 -19.00 4.88 -40.30
CA GLU A 216 -19.01 3.46 -39.96
C GLU A 216 -19.37 2.66 -41.22
N GLU A 217 -18.45 1.83 -41.71
CA GLU A 217 -18.79 0.63 -42.49
C GLU A 217 -18.39 -0.60 -41.69
N PRO A 218 -19.18 -1.70 -41.72
CA PRO A 218 -18.86 -2.91 -40.98
C PRO A 218 -17.75 -3.68 -41.69
N TYR A 219 -16.61 -3.86 -41.02
CA TYR A 219 -15.54 -4.73 -41.50
C TYR A 219 -15.86 -6.18 -41.15
N HIS A 220 -15.95 -7.04 -42.16
CA HIS A 220 -16.02 -8.49 -42.00
C HIS A 220 -14.63 -9.03 -41.67
N GLU A 221 -14.48 -9.64 -40.50
CA GLU A 221 -13.25 -10.34 -40.12
C GLU A 221 -13.35 -11.82 -40.51
N THR A 222 -12.43 -12.26 -41.36
CA THR A 222 -12.24 -13.66 -41.72
C THR A 222 -11.59 -14.41 -40.57
N LYS A 223 -12.29 -15.41 -40.03
CA LYS A 223 -11.75 -16.35 -39.04
C LYS A 223 -10.77 -17.30 -39.70
N GLU A 224 -9.49 -17.21 -39.38
CA GLU A 224 -8.57 -18.34 -39.44
C GLU A 224 -8.54 -19.01 -38.07
N SER A 225 -8.95 -20.28 -38.04
CA SER A 225 -8.88 -21.14 -36.86
C SER A 225 -7.49 -21.77 -36.79
N PHE A 226 -6.78 -21.56 -35.68
CA PHE A 226 -5.67 -22.42 -35.28
C PHE A 226 -6.07 -23.24 -34.05
N THR A 227 -5.82 -24.54 -34.12
CA THR A 227 -6.06 -25.52 -33.06
C THR A 227 -4.89 -25.52 -32.08
N ASN A 228 -5.18 -25.36 -30.79
CA ASN A 228 -4.25 -25.59 -29.69
C ASN A 228 -4.08 -27.09 -29.47
N ASP A 229 -3.01 -27.66 -30.04
CA ASP A 229 -2.36 -28.84 -29.52
C ASP A 229 -0.85 -28.56 -29.53
N ASP A 230 -0.15 -28.91 -28.45
CA ASP A 230 1.29 -28.80 -28.21
C ASP A 230 1.86 -27.49 -27.62
N LEU A 231 1.53 -27.16 -26.36
CA LEU A 231 2.50 -26.54 -25.44
C LEU A 231 2.24 -26.94 -23.97
N PRO A 232 3.17 -27.62 -23.28
CA PRO A 232 3.08 -27.84 -21.84
C PRO A 232 3.71 -26.64 -21.11
N PHE A 233 2.90 -25.68 -20.68
CA PHE A 233 3.36 -24.71 -19.67
C PHE A 233 3.46 -25.43 -18.32
N LYS A 234 4.67 -25.86 -17.96
CA LYS A 234 5.01 -26.18 -16.57
C LYS A 234 5.04 -24.87 -15.80
N SER A 235 4.14 -24.72 -14.84
CA SER A 235 4.31 -23.76 -13.77
C SER A 235 5.69 -23.98 -13.16
N HIS A 236 6.53 -22.94 -13.16
CA HIS A 236 7.75 -22.95 -12.36
C HIS A 236 7.33 -23.02 -10.89
N ARG A 237 7.31 -24.24 -10.34
CA ARG A 237 7.42 -24.45 -8.91
C ARG A 237 8.71 -23.77 -8.49
N PHE A 238 8.59 -22.64 -7.79
CA PHE A 238 9.68 -22.10 -7.00
C PHE A 238 10.18 -23.21 -6.06
N PHE A 239 11.51 -23.37 -6.02
CA PHE A 239 12.28 -24.34 -5.25
C PHE A 239 11.57 -24.92 -4.01
N THR A 240 11.15 -26.19 -4.07
CA THR A 240 10.83 -27.00 -2.87
C THR A 240 11.71 -28.22 -2.68
N ASP A 241 12.64 -28.50 -3.60
CA ASP A 241 13.42 -29.73 -3.53
C ASP A 241 14.82 -29.49 -2.96
N ARG A 242 14.96 -29.92 -1.69
CA ARG A 242 16.15 -29.96 -0.83
C ARG A 242 16.46 -28.68 -0.05
N LEU A 243 15.76 -28.51 1.07
CA LEU A 243 16.39 -27.96 2.27
C LEU A 243 17.68 -28.77 2.55
N PRO A 244 18.85 -28.13 2.68
CA PRO A 244 20.04 -28.80 3.20
C PRO A 244 19.67 -29.43 4.54
N SER A 245 20.09 -30.67 4.79
CA SER A 245 19.99 -31.25 6.13
C SER A 245 20.58 -30.27 7.14
N GLU A 246 19.96 -30.12 8.31
CA GLU A 246 20.32 -29.27 9.46
C GLU A 246 21.71 -29.61 10.04
N THR A 247 22.76 -29.62 9.22
CA THR A 247 24.10 -29.37 9.70
C THR A 247 24.16 -27.89 9.98
N GLU A 248 24.41 -27.54 11.26
CA GLU A 248 24.75 -26.21 11.76
C GLU A 248 25.86 -25.58 10.92
N ALA A 249 25.52 -25.09 9.72
CA ALA A 249 26.36 -24.16 9.02
C ALA A 249 26.34 -22.90 9.88
N ALA A 250 27.46 -22.66 10.58
CA ALA A 250 27.69 -21.39 11.23
C ALA A 250 27.34 -20.30 10.21
N VAL A 251 26.26 -19.56 10.49
CA VAL A 251 25.91 -18.38 9.70
C VAL A 251 27.20 -17.55 9.71
N PRO A 252 27.83 -17.31 8.55
CA PRO A 252 29.08 -16.55 8.53
C PRO A 252 28.81 -15.28 9.32
N GLU A 253 29.67 -14.96 10.29
CA GLU A 253 29.66 -13.62 10.88
C GLU A 253 29.69 -12.67 9.69
N ALA A 254 28.57 -11.99 9.43
CA ALA A 254 28.47 -11.11 8.29
C ALA A 254 29.52 -10.03 8.51
N ASP A 255 30.63 -10.13 7.78
CA ASP A 255 31.76 -9.21 7.88
C ASP A 255 31.21 -7.81 7.65
N PHE A 256 31.05 -7.08 8.75
CA PHE A 256 30.41 -5.78 8.73
C PHE A 256 31.32 -4.83 7.95
N ASN A 257 30.96 -4.51 6.71
CA ASN A 257 31.74 -3.58 5.90
C ASN A 257 31.62 -2.17 6.50
N PRO A 258 32.68 -1.63 7.14
CA PRO A 258 32.62 -0.34 7.82
C PRO A 258 32.46 0.85 6.86
N SER A 259 32.61 0.62 5.55
CA SER A 259 32.40 1.65 4.52
C SER A 259 30.92 1.92 4.22
N VAL A 260 30.00 1.03 4.61
CA VAL A 260 28.57 1.22 4.36
C VAL A 260 28.04 2.34 5.23
N LYS A 261 27.63 3.46 4.60
CA LYS A 261 27.03 4.59 5.29
C LYS A 261 25.67 4.18 5.86
N ARG A 262 25.57 4.22 7.19
CA ARG A 262 24.32 3.94 7.92
C ARG A 262 23.39 5.16 7.93
N PHE A 263 22.09 4.89 7.97
CA PHE A 263 21.08 5.90 8.24
C PHE A 263 21.23 6.45 9.66
N LYS A 264 21.47 7.76 9.75
CA LYS A 264 21.58 8.48 11.02
C LYS A 264 20.20 8.82 11.58
N GLY A 265 19.23 9.08 10.69
CA GLY A 265 17.85 9.41 11.06
C GLY A 265 17.00 8.22 11.53
N LEU A 266 17.55 7.00 11.53
CA LEU A 266 16.84 5.77 11.91
C LEU A 266 15.47 5.66 11.20
N PRO A 267 15.44 5.66 9.86
CA PRO A 267 14.22 5.85 9.11
C PRO A 267 13.25 4.68 9.24
N ILE A 268 11.97 5.01 9.15
CA ILE A 268 10.98 4.08 8.60
C ILE A 268 11.14 4.13 7.08
N VAL A 269 11.34 2.98 6.44
CA VAL A 269 11.48 2.89 4.98
C VAL A 269 10.19 2.31 4.41
N ILE A 270 9.64 2.95 3.37
CA ILE A 270 8.45 2.51 2.65
C ILE A 270 8.82 2.32 1.18
N LEU A 271 8.73 1.09 0.70
CA LEU A 271 9.09 0.68 -0.65
C LEU A 271 7.84 0.28 -1.43
N GLN A 272 7.33 1.21 -2.23
CA GLN A 272 6.34 0.92 -3.27
C GLN A 272 7.08 0.49 -4.55
N SER A 273 7.45 -0.78 -4.61
CA SER A 273 7.81 -1.46 -5.85
C SER A 273 7.27 -2.89 -5.80
N CYS A 274 7.31 -3.58 -6.94
CA CYS A 274 7.05 -5.01 -7.00
C CYS A 274 8.02 -5.76 -6.08
N ASN A 275 7.51 -6.73 -5.31
CA ASN A 275 8.32 -7.70 -4.57
C ASN A 275 9.36 -7.08 -3.61
N SER A 276 9.14 -5.87 -3.10
CA SER A 276 10.10 -5.16 -2.24
C SER A 276 10.32 -5.79 -0.86
N LEU A 277 9.64 -6.89 -0.53
CA LEU A 277 9.82 -7.67 0.70
C LEU A 277 10.21 -9.13 0.44
N GLU A 278 10.82 -9.42 -0.71
CA GLU A 278 11.50 -10.70 -0.90
C GLU A 278 12.64 -10.89 0.13
N ASN A 279 13.07 -12.15 0.28
CA ASN A 279 14.00 -12.59 1.32
C ASN A 279 15.26 -11.69 1.34
N GLU A 280 15.78 -11.39 2.53
CA GLU A 280 16.96 -10.53 2.83
C GLU A 280 16.70 -9.04 3.11
N MET A 281 15.58 -8.46 2.68
CA MET A 281 15.28 -7.04 2.96
C MET A 281 15.18 -6.66 4.47
N PRO A 282 14.76 -7.55 5.39
CA PRO A 282 14.84 -7.26 6.82
C PRO A 282 16.28 -7.14 7.34
N ASP A 283 17.20 -7.94 6.82
CA ASP A 283 18.61 -7.89 7.20
C ASP A 283 19.27 -6.61 6.65
N TRP A 284 18.91 -6.21 5.43
CA TRP A 284 19.26 -4.91 4.85
C TRP A 284 18.88 -3.75 5.78
N LEU A 285 17.62 -3.72 6.24
CA LEU A 285 17.13 -2.68 7.15
C LEU A 285 17.96 -2.62 8.44
N LEU A 286 18.28 -3.79 9.02
CA LEU A 286 19.09 -3.90 10.22
C LEU A 286 20.52 -3.37 10.02
N GLN A 287 21.18 -3.77 8.92
CA GLN A 287 22.54 -3.38 8.59
C GLN A 287 22.66 -1.87 8.38
N LEU A 288 21.69 -1.27 7.69
CA LEU A 288 21.70 0.16 7.37
C LEU A 288 21.25 1.07 8.50
N GLY A 289 20.68 0.55 9.58
CA GLY A 289 20.25 1.40 10.70
C GLY A 289 18.78 1.79 10.68
N GLY A 290 17.95 1.21 9.82
CA GLY A 290 16.50 1.47 9.83
C GLY A 290 15.79 0.87 11.05
N VAL A 291 14.55 1.31 11.28
CA VAL A 291 13.69 0.85 12.39
C VAL A 291 12.48 0.05 11.96
N ALA A 292 12.01 0.28 10.74
CA ALA A 292 10.90 -0.43 10.16
C ALA A 292 10.96 -0.36 8.63
N LEU A 293 10.43 -1.39 7.98
CA LEU A 293 10.30 -1.49 6.54
C LEU A 293 8.86 -1.87 6.18
N ILE A 294 8.26 -1.08 5.30
CA ILE A 294 7.02 -1.46 4.61
C ILE A 294 7.34 -1.70 3.15
N GLY A 295 6.85 -2.80 2.61
CA GLY A 295 6.95 -3.09 1.19
C GLY A 295 5.91 -4.13 0.77
N SER A 296 5.99 -4.56 -0.48
CA SER A 296 5.03 -5.49 -1.09
C SER A 296 5.66 -6.85 -1.36
N VAL A 297 4.85 -7.91 -1.32
CA VAL A 297 5.29 -9.29 -1.61
C VAL A 297 4.84 -9.82 -2.98
N THR A 298 4.35 -8.94 -3.83
CA THR A 298 3.94 -9.28 -5.19
C THR A 298 4.12 -8.07 -6.10
N SER A 299 3.86 -8.25 -7.38
CA SER A 299 3.84 -7.15 -8.34
C SER A 299 2.64 -6.21 -8.10
N ILE A 300 2.91 -4.92 -7.90
CA ILE A 300 1.90 -3.90 -7.61
C ILE A 300 1.84 -2.87 -8.72
N HIS A 301 0.63 -2.58 -9.19
CA HIS A 301 0.44 -1.47 -10.12
C HIS A 301 0.74 -0.14 -9.42
N SER A 302 1.58 0.66 -10.07
CA SER A 302 2.10 1.94 -9.56
C SER A 302 0.99 2.82 -8.96
N ALA A 303 -0.11 3.05 -9.68
CA ALA A 303 -1.21 3.89 -9.21
C ALA A 303 -1.87 3.41 -7.91
N SER A 304 -2.12 2.10 -7.79
CA SER A 304 -2.74 1.52 -6.59
C SER A 304 -1.74 1.46 -5.44
N GLY A 305 -0.49 1.11 -5.70
CA GLY A 305 0.59 1.12 -4.71
C GLY A 305 0.79 2.51 -4.12
N SER A 306 0.96 3.53 -4.95
CA SER A 306 1.11 4.92 -4.49
C SER A 306 -0.10 5.41 -3.70
N SER A 307 -1.30 5.01 -4.12
CA SER A 307 -2.54 5.34 -3.41
C SER A 307 -2.62 4.68 -2.03
N PHE A 308 -2.11 3.45 -1.90
CA PHE A 308 -2.01 2.75 -0.62
C PHE A 308 -1.03 3.46 0.32
N ILE A 309 0.16 3.80 -0.17
CA ILE A 309 1.14 4.57 0.61
C ILE A 309 0.57 5.93 1.02
N LYS A 310 -0.09 6.65 0.11
CA LYS A 310 -0.77 7.91 0.46
C LYS A 310 -1.76 7.71 1.61
N THR A 311 -2.61 6.67 1.51
CA THR A 311 -3.62 6.40 2.55
C THR A 311 -2.95 6.12 3.89
N LEU A 312 -1.87 5.33 3.90
CA LEU A 312 -1.08 5.05 5.10
C LEU A 312 -0.51 6.33 5.70
N ILE A 313 0.13 7.17 4.90
CA ILE A 313 0.73 8.44 5.35
C ILE A 313 -0.36 9.38 5.88
N ASP A 314 -1.50 9.50 5.20
CA ASP A 314 -2.60 10.35 5.65
C ASP A 314 -3.15 9.90 7.01
N ARG A 315 -3.23 8.59 7.28
CA ARG A 315 -3.65 8.09 8.60
C ARG A 315 -2.64 8.46 9.68
N ALA A 316 -1.35 8.36 9.39
CA ALA A 316 -0.31 8.79 10.30
C ALA A 316 -0.32 10.32 10.55
N LEU A 317 -0.58 11.12 9.51
CA LEU A 317 -0.60 12.58 9.57
C LEU A 317 -1.83 13.13 10.32
N TYR A 318 -3.03 12.74 9.90
CA TYR A 318 -4.28 13.35 10.38
C TYR A 318 -4.76 12.75 11.69
N GLU A 319 -4.52 11.45 11.92
CA GLU A 319 -5.03 10.72 13.08
C GLU A 319 -3.92 10.37 14.08
N GLY A 320 -2.65 10.66 13.76
CA GLY A 320 -1.50 10.34 14.61
C GLY A 320 -1.33 8.83 14.85
N GLU A 321 -1.77 7.99 13.90
CA GLU A 321 -1.82 6.54 14.08
C GLU A 321 -0.43 5.90 14.19
N THR A 322 -0.38 4.73 14.83
CA THR A 322 0.82 3.88 14.79
C THR A 322 1.02 3.32 13.38
N LEU A 323 2.24 2.86 13.07
CA LEU A 323 2.57 2.29 11.76
C LEU A 323 1.68 1.10 11.40
N GLY A 324 1.43 0.20 12.35
CA GLY A 324 0.56 -0.95 12.16
C GLY A 324 -0.90 -0.55 11.98
N THR A 325 -1.41 0.41 12.77
CA THR A 325 -2.79 0.88 12.63
C THR A 325 -3.01 1.64 11.32
N ALA A 326 -2.06 2.50 10.92
CA ALA A 326 -2.08 3.18 9.62
C ALA A 326 -2.06 2.20 8.45
N LEU A 327 -1.24 1.13 8.55
CA LEU A 327 -1.19 0.07 7.55
C LEU A 327 -2.52 -0.69 7.45
N ARG A 328 -3.12 -1.09 8.58
CA ARG A 328 -4.46 -1.70 8.63
C ARG A 328 -5.51 -0.82 7.96
N ASP A 329 -5.51 0.46 8.28
CA ASP A 329 -6.49 1.40 7.74
C ASP A 329 -6.32 1.58 6.22
N ALA A 330 -5.09 1.57 5.70
CA ALA A 330 -4.82 1.55 4.26
C ALA A 330 -5.32 0.26 3.60
N ARG A 331 -5.21 -0.92 4.26
CA ARG A 331 -5.85 -2.15 3.77
C ARG A 331 -7.36 -2.02 3.72
N ASN A 332 -7.97 -1.53 4.80
CA ASN A 332 -9.41 -1.32 4.87
C ASN A 332 -9.92 -0.34 3.82
N TYR A 333 -9.15 0.70 3.49
CA TYR A 333 -9.46 1.56 2.34
C TYR A 333 -9.58 0.75 1.04
N PHE A 334 -8.62 -0.13 0.75
CA PHE A 334 -8.62 -0.93 -0.47
C PHE A 334 -9.67 -2.05 -0.49
N TYR A 335 -10.01 -2.64 0.65
CA TYR A 335 -11.15 -3.56 0.77
C TYR A 335 -12.47 -2.85 0.47
N VAL A 336 -12.70 -1.69 1.06
CA VAL A 336 -13.92 -0.91 0.80
C VAL A 336 -13.93 -0.39 -0.66
N LEU A 337 -12.78 -0.05 -1.23
CA LEU A 337 -12.66 0.31 -2.64
C LEU A 337 -12.96 -0.86 -3.57
N GLN A 338 -12.56 -2.09 -3.21
CA GLN A 338 -12.92 -3.30 -3.94
C GLN A 338 -14.44 -3.48 -3.96
N ASP A 339 -15.11 -3.33 -2.81
CA ASP A 339 -16.58 -3.41 -2.74
C ASP A 339 -17.24 -2.36 -3.63
N LEU A 340 -16.73 -1.12 -3.62
CA LEU A 340 -17.23 -0.05 -4.47
C LEU A 340 -17.03 -0.37 -5.96
N LYS A 341 -15.90 -0.96 -6.34
CA LYS A 341 -15.64 -1.41 -7.71
C LYS A 341 -16.56 -2.55 -8.11
N ASN A 342 -16.79 -3.53 -7.23
CA ASN A 342 -17.71 -4.65 -7.45
C ASN A 342 -19.15 -4.16 -7.67
N GLN A 343 -19.65 -3.26 -6.81
CA GLN A 343 -20.98 -2.66 -6.94
C GLN A 343 -21.17 -1.89 -8.27
N ARG A 344 -20.07 -1.45 -8.88
CA ARG A 344 -20.05 -0.72 -10.15
C ARG A 344 -19.66 -1.60 -11.35
N ASN A 345 -19.49 -2.92 -11.15
CA ASN A 345 -19.01 -3.87 -12.15
C ASN A 345 -17.70 -3.42 -12.83
N HIS A 346 -16.78 -2.82 -12.05
CA HIS A 346 -15.52 -2.32 -12.56
C HIS A 346 -14.48 -3.45 -12.63
N ARG A 347 -14.01 -3.79 -13.84
CA ARG A 347 -13.13 -4.95 -14.14
C ARG A 347 -11.82 -5.06 -13.36
N GLU A 348 -11.32 -3.97 -12.81
CA GLU A 348 -10.06 -3.94 -12.05
C GLU A 348 -10.26 -4.01 -10.51
N GLN A 349 -11.27 -4.75 -10.04
CA GLN A 349 -11.46 -5.00 -8.61
C GLN A 349 -10.30 -5.81 -8.01
N ALA A 350 -9.79 -6.81 -8.75
CA ALA A 350 -8.72 -7.70 -8.30
C ALA A 350 -7.43 -6.95 -8.00
N LYS A 351 -7.11 -5.91 -8.76
CA LYS A 351 -5.97 -5.01 -8.50
C LYS A 351 -6.06 -4.33 -7.13
N SER A 352 -7.27 -4.05 -6.65
CA SER A 352 -7.49 -3.41 -5.35
C SER A 352 -7.31 -4.41 -4.22
N LEU A 353 -7.87 -5.61 -4.37
CA LEU A 353 -7.68 -6.71 -3.42
C LEU A 353 -6.20 -7.09 -3.30
N ARG A 354 -5.50 -7.23 -4.43
CA ARG A 354 -4.06 -7.53 -4.44
C ARG A 354 -3.30 -6.54 -3.58
N VAL A 355 -3.47 -5.24 -3.82
CA VAL A 355 -2.81 -4.19 -3.04
C VAL A 355 -3.15 -4.24 -1.54
N ALA A 356 -4.41 -4.52 -1.17
CA ALA A 356 -4.80 -4.66 0.23
C ALA A 356 -4.04 -5.79 0.95
N LEU A 357 -3.73 -6.86 0.22
CA LEU A 357 -3.11 -8.07 0.76
C LEU A 357 -1.57 -8.06 0.69
N SER A 358 -0.98 -7.26 -0.19
CA SER A 358 0.46 -7.37 -0.49
C SER A 358 1.37 -6.57 0.42
N PHE A 359 0.95 -5.40 0.92
CA PHE A 359 1.82 -4.58 1.75
C PHE A 359 1.96 -5.16 3.15
N ARG A 360 3.19 -5.26 3.66
CA ARG A 360 3.49 -5.77 4.99
C ARG A 360 4.44 -4.85 5.74
N LEU A 361 4.53 -5.07 7.04
CA LEU A 361 5.41 -4.33 7.94
C LEU A 361 6.41 -5.29 8.59
N TRP A 362 7.69 -5.05 8.33
CA TRP A 362 8.80 -5.55 9.13
C TRP A 362 9.22 -4.47 10.13
N GLY A 363 9.04 -4.73 11.42
CA GLY A 363 9.27 -3.77 12.49
C GLY A 363 8.12 -3.76 13.50
N ASP A 364 8.23 -2.87 14.48
CA ASP A 364 7.22 -2.73 15.53
C ASP A 364 5.95 -2.03 14.98
N PRO A 365 4.77 -2.69 14.99
CA PRO A 365 3.53 -2.06 14.57
C PRO A 365 3.08 -0.91 15.48
N GLN A 366 3.62 -0.77 16.70
CA GLN A 366 3.30 0.33 17.61
C GLN A 366 4.08 1.61 17.34
N LEU A 367 5.14 1.56 16.50
CA LEU A 367 5.98 2.71 16.21
C LEU A 367 5.16 3.87 15.63
N LYS A 368 5.32 5.09 16.16
CA LYS A 368 4.71 6.28 15.57
C LYS A 368 5.51 6.77 14.36
N VAL A 369 4.83 7.10 13.27
CA VAL A 369 5.52 7.65 12.08
C VAL A 369 6.06 9.06 12.35
N PHE A 370 5.23 9.88 12.99
CA PHE A 370 5.51 11.26 13.35
C PHE A 370 5.28 11.47 14.85
N LYS A 371 5.96 12.43 15.46
CA LYS A 371 5.56 12.97 16.76
C LYS A 371 4.25 13.77 16.60
N PRO A 372 3.58 14.19 17.69
CA PRO A 372 2.46 15.12 17.58
C PRO A 372 2.82 16.33 16.69
N LEU A 373 2.13 16.45 15.57
CA LEU A 373 2.37 17.48 14.56
C LEU A 373 1.54 18.74 14.87
N PRO A 374 1.94 19.92 14.38
CA PRO A 374 1.07 21.09 14.42
C PRO A 374 -0.20 20.83 13.60
N GLU A 375 -1.24 21.61 13.89
CA GLU A 375 -2.47 21.61 13.08
C GLU A 375 -2.16 21.85 11.59
N PRO A 376 -2.87 21.16 10.68
CA PRO A 376 -2.66 21.34 9.26
C PRO A 376 -3.05 22.76 8.81
N LYS A 377 -2.26 23.35 7.91
CA LYS A 377 -2.53 24.68 7.33
C LYS A 377 -3.88 24.75 6.62
N LYS A 378 -4.34 23.62 6.07
CA LYS A 378 -5.66 23.43 5.48
C LYS A 378 -6.30 22.20 6.10
N GLN A 379 -7.45 22.40 6.71
CA GLN A 379 -8.21 21.33 7.36
C GLN A 379 -8.74 20.32 6.33
N GLY A 380 -8.75 19.04 6.72
CA GLY A 380 -9.24 17.94 5.91
C GLY A 380 -10.75 17.80 5.91
N LEU A 381 -11.24 16.61 5.54
CA LEU A 381 -12.65 16.25 5.67
C LEU A 381 -13.05 16.24 7.16
N SER A 382 -14.20 16.81 7.50
CA SER A 382 -14.79 16.70 8.83
C SER A 382 -15.88 15.63 8.84
N VAL A 383 -15.85 14.76 9.85
CA VAL A 383 -16.76 13.62 9.99
C VAL A 383 -17.43 13.68 11.36
N VAL A 384 -18.76 13.77 11.38
CA VAL A 384 -19.53 13.91 12.62
C VAL A 384 -20.79 13.05 12.57
N TRP A 385 -21.07 12.32 13.65
CA TRP A 385 -22.38 11.70 13.88
C TRP A 385 -23.36 12.78 14.37
N THR A 386 -24.31 13.17 13.51
CA THR A 386 -25.33 14.18 13.87
C THR A 386 -26.50 13.59 14.65
N SER A 387 -26.61 12.26 14.64
CA SER A 387 -27.49 11.45 15.48
C SER A 387 -26.84 10.09 15.66
N SER A 388 -27.47 9.20 16.42
CA SER A 388 -26.98 7.84 16.64
C SER A 388 -26.93 6.98 15.36
N ASP A 389 -27.64 7.39 14.30
CA ASP A 389 -27.80 6.67 13.05
C ASP A 389 -27.40 7.48 11.80
N THR A 390 -27.00 8.76 11.95
CA THR A 390 -26.68 9.62 10.80
C THR A 390 -25.27 10.16 10.88
N LEU A 391 -24.47 9.77 9.88
CA LEU A 391 -23.11 10.26 9.67
C LEU A 391 -23.13 11.41 8.67
N THR A 392 -22.45 12.51 9.01
CA THR A 392 -22.26 13.67 8.16
C THR A 392 -20.79 13.87 7.82
N ILE A 393 -20.46 13.94 6.53
CA ILE A 393 -19.14 14.31 6.03
C ILE A 393 -19.21 15.71 5.44
N THR A 394 -18.37 16.61 5.91
CA THR A 394 -18.26 17.98 5.39
C THR A 394 -16.92 18.16 4.69
N THR A 395 -16.97 18.62 3.44
CA THR A 395 -15.77 18.91 2.65
C THR A 395 -15.22 20.28 3.04
N PRO A 396 -13.90 20.45 3.13
CA PRO A 396 -13.31 21.75 3.40
C PRO A 396 -13.54 22.70 2.22
N THR A 397 -13.34 24.00 2.45
CA THR A 397 -13.53 25.05 1.44
C THR A 397 -12.29 25.30 0.59
N LYS A 398 -11.10 24.95 1.11
CA LYS A 398 -9.81 25.17 0.46
C LYS A 398 -9.20 23.86 -0.02
N ARG A 399 -8.71 23.85 -1.25
CA ARG A 399 -7.98 22.72 -1.85
C ARG A 399 -6.47 22.82 -1.62
N LEU A 400 -5.78 21.69 -1.74
CA LEU A 400 -4.33 21.69 -1.90
C LEU A 400 -3.93 22.30 -3.25
N PRO A 401 -2.67 22.76 -3.43
CA PRO A 401 -2.21 23.22 -4.73
C PRO A 401 -2.40 22.13 -5.79
N LYS A 402 -2.66 22.52 -7.04
CA LYS A 402 -2.78 21.54 -8.12
C LYS A 402 -1.42 20.88 -8.37
N VAL A 403 -1.41 19.56 -8.48
CA VAL A 403 -0.28 18.76 -9.01
C VAL A 403 -0.59 18.42 -10.46
N GLU A 404 0.39 18.59 -11.34
CA GLU A 404 0.27 18.29 -12.76
C GLU A 404 1.60 17.74 -13.27
N THR A 405 1.57 16.51 -13.79
CA THR A 405 2.60 15.94 -14.65
C THR A 405 2.15 16.03 -16.10
N GLU A 406 2.96 15.56 -17.04
CA GLU A 406 2.61 15.58 -18.47
C GLU A 406 1.24 14.93 -18.76
N LYS A 407 0.96 13.78 -18.15
CA LYS A 407 -0.24 12.98 -18.45
C LYS A 407 -1.33 13.06 -17.39
N TYR A 408 -1.04 13.57 -16.19
CA TYR A 408 -1.96 13.45 -15.06
C TYR A 408 -2.08 14.71 -14.21
N ILE A 409 -3.29 14.96 -13.71
CA ILE A 409 -3.60 16.09 -12.84
C ILE A 409 -4.27 15.60 -11.57
N ALA A 410 -3.69 15.92 -10.42
CA ALA A 410 -4.32 15.75 -9.10
C ALA A 410 -4.65 17.12 -8.51
N HIS A 411 -5.91 17.29 -8.09
CA HIS A 411 -6.37 18.52 -7.45
C HIS A 411 -7.54 18.21 -6.53
N GLY A 412 -7.23 17.98 -5.26
CA GLY A 412 -8.20 17.57 -4.24
C GLY A 412 -8.18 18.44 -2.99
N TYR A 413 -9.09 18.10 -2.08
CA TYR A 413 -9.07 18.62 -0.71
C TYR A 413 -8.00 17.92 0.12
N PRO A 414 -7.51 18.53 1.21
CA PRO A 414 -6.64 17.82 2.15
C PRO A 414 -7.33 16.54 2.69
N GLY A 415 -6.58 15.45 2.78
CA GLY A 415 -7.02 14.13 3.27
C GLY A 415 -7.81 13.28 2.27
N VAL A 416 -7.99 13.71 1.01
CA VAL A 416 -8.63 12.86 -0.01
C VAL A 416 -7.69 11.75 -0.47
N GLN A 417 -8.26 10.61 -0.84
CA GLN A 417 -7.51 9.48 -1.38
C GLN A 417 -7.62 9.40 -2.89
N TYR A 418 -6.70 8.64 -3.49
CA TYR A 418 -6.72 8.29 -4.91
C TYR A 418 -6.75 6.77 -5.06
N ALA A 419 -7.04 6.28 -6.26
CA ALA A 419 -7.12 4.85 -6.55
C ALA A 419 -6.74 4.53 -8.00
N GLY A 420 -5.98 5.41 -8.65
CA GLY A 420 -5.72 5.33 -10.10
C GLY A 420 -6.95 5.59 -10.98
N LEU A 421 -8.11 5.95 -10.41
CA LEU A 421 -9.29 6.34 -11.17
C LEU A 421 -9.03 7.68 -11.84
N VAL A 422 -9.11 7.71 -13.16
CA VAL A 422 -8.84 8.92 -13.95
C VAL A 422 -10.00 9.26 -14.88
N LYS A 423 -10.14 10.55 -15.17
CA LYS A 423 -11.10 11.08 -16.13
C LYS A 423 -10.34 11.83 -17.22
N ARG A 424 -10.56 11.45 -18.48
CA ARG A 424 -10.04 12.19 -19.63
C ARG A 424 -10.62 13.60 -19.65
N LEU A 425 -9.78 14.61 -19.81
CA LEU A 425 -10.22 15.99 -19.98
C LEU A 425 -10.56 16.23 -21.46
N LYS A 426 -11.61 17.02 -21.72
CA LYS A 426 -11.96 17.39 -23.09
C LYS A 426 -10.80 18.21 -23.69
N ASN A 427 -10.38 17.85 -24.90
CA ASN A 427 -9.35 18.54 -25.67
C ASN A 427 -7.96 18.60 -25.00
N LYS A 428 -7.66 17.67 -24.10
CA LYS A 428 -6.33 17.51 -23.50
C LYS A 428 -5.94 16.04 -23.46
N GLU A 429 -4.66 15.77 -23.61
CA GLU A 429 -4.10 14.42 -23.39
C GLU A 429 -4.07 14.07 -21.91
N ALA A 430 -3.92 15.09 -21.05
CA ALA A 430 -3.93 14.94 -19.61
C ALA A 430 -5.24 14.35 -19.06
N ARG A 431 -5.09 13.48 -18.06
CA ARG A 431 -6.18 12.82 -17.34
C ARG A 431 -6.24 13.34 -15.90
N LYS A 432 -7.41 13.74 -15.44
CA LYS A 432 -7.62 14.18 -14.05
C LYS A 432 -7.85 12.98 -13.15
N LEU A 433 -7.09 12.85 -12.07
CA LEU A 433 -7.35 11.89 -11.01
C LEU A 433 -8.67 12.23 -10.31
N ILE A 434 -9.50 11.20 -10.10
CA ILE A 434 -10.76 11.32 -9.37
C ILE A 434 -10.46 11.08 -7.88
N PRO A 435 -10.69 12.06 -7.01
CA PRO A 435 -10.49 11.87 -5.58
C PRO A 435 -11.62 11.03 -4.98
N LEU A 436 -11.26 10.33 -3.90
CA LEU A 436 -12.13 9.50 -3.09
C LEU A 436 -12.12 10.05 -1.67
N TYR A 437 -13.29 10.11 -1.04
CA TYR A 437 -13.36 10.40 0.39
C TYR A 437 -13.26 9.08 1.14
N PHE A 438 -12.23 8.93 1.94
CA PHE A 438 -12.08 7.80 2.85
C PHE A 438 -12.30 8.28 4.28
N VAL A 439 -13.22 7.62 4.97
CA VAL A 439 -13.61 7.95 6.34
C VAL A 439 -13.40 6.75 7.22
N LYS A 440 -12.76 6.99 8.37
CA LYS A 440 -12.71 6.11 9.53
C LYS A 440 -13.37 6.83 10.69
N THR A 441 -14.32 6.20 11.37
CA THR A 441 -14.95 6.79 12.56
C THR A 441 -15.47 5.72 13.50
N ALA A 442 -15.47 5.97 14.80
CA ALA A 442 -16.11 5.11 15.78
C ALA A 442 -17.64 5.14 15.59
N LEU A 443 -18.29 3.98 15.70
CA LEU A 443 -19.74 3.89 15.73
C LEU A 443 -20.27 4.41 17.09
N PRO A 444 -21.36 5.20 17.11
CA PRO A 444 -21.93 5.72 18.35
C PRO A 444 -22.77 4.69 19.10
N ALA A 445 -22.95 3.48 18.55
CA ALA A 445 -23.65 2.37 19.19
C ALA A 445 -22.99 1.02 18.83
N PRO A 446 -23.33 -0.07 19.54
CA PRO A 446 -22.79 -1.40 19.23
C PRO A 446 -23.06 -1.85 17.79
N VAL A 447 -22.07 -2.50 17.19
CA VAL A 447 -22.08 -2.97 15.79
C VAL A 447 -23.32 -3.78 15.43
N ALA A 448 -23.75 -4.67 16.33
CA ALA A 448 -24.90 -5.56 16.13
C ALA A 448 -26.22 -4.83 15.81
N GLN A 449 -26.29 -3.53 16.11
CA GLN A 449 -27.48 -2.73 15.85
C GLN A 449 -27.57 -2.27 14.40
N TYR A 450 -26.50 -2.21 13.61
CA TYR A 450 -26.51 -1.65 12.26
C TYR A 450 -26.75 -2.73 11.19
N GLN A 451 -27.71 -2.52 10.28
CA GLN A 451 -28.01 -3.49 9.20
C GLN A 451 -27.59 -3.01 7.82
N SER A 452 -27.97 -1.79 7.46
CA SER A 452 -27.74 -1.24 6.12
C SER A 452 -27.51 0.26 6.16
N MET A 453 -26.97 0.81 5.08
CA MET A 453 -26.73 2.25 4.93
C MET A 453 -27.47 2.79 3.71
N THR A 454 -28.07 3.97 3.88
CA THR A 454 -28.72 4.75 2.82
C THR A 454 -28.04 6.10 2.68
N VAL A 455 -27.72 6.49 1.44
CA VAL A 455 -27.19 7.82 1.13
C VAL A 455 -28.36 8.80 1.05
N LEU A 456 -28.43 9.77 1.97
CA LEU A 456 -29.53 10.75 2.00
C LEU A 456 -29.45 11.75 0.83
N LYS A 457 -28.24 12.02 0.33
CA LYS A 457 -28.00 12.92 -0.80
C LYS A 457 -26.86 12.39 -1.68
N GLY A 458 -27.19 11.85 -2.85
CA GLY A 458 -26.22 11.26 -3.76
C GLY A 458 -26.78 10.04 -4.48
N LYS A 459 -25.91 9.28 -5.15
CA LYS A 459 -26.26 7.98 -5.71
C LYS A 459 -25.67 6.88 -4.83
N ARG A 460 -26.40 5.77 -4.69
CA ARG A 460 -26.00 4.62 -3.86
C ARG A 460 -24.76 3.90 -4.41
N ASP A 461 -24.59 3.85 -5.73
CA ASP A 461 -23.46 3.22 -6.45
C ASP A 461 -22.11 3.95 -6.29
N ARG A 462 -22.02 4.90 -5.37
CA ARG A 462 -20.84 5.74 -5.12
C ARG A 462 -20.28 5.58 -3.73
N VAL A 463 -20.85 4.70 -2.93
CA VAL A 463 -20.39 4.48 -1.57
C VAL A 463 -20.31 3.00 -1.28
N ALA A 464 -19.21 2.60 -0.65
CA ALA A 464 -19.11 1.33 0.03
C ALA A 464 -18.64 1.57 1.46
N TYR A 465 -18.91 0.61 2.33
CA TYR A 465 -18.45 0.66 3.71
C TYR A 465 -18.24 -0.75 4.24
N ARG A 466 -17.38 -0.85 5.25
CA ARG A 466 -17.17 -2.03 6.08
C ARG A 466 -17.13 -1.62 7.55
N ILE A 467 -17.53 -2.53 8.42
CA ILE A 467 -17.48 -2.32 9.86
C ILE A 467 -16.46 -3.31 10.45
N ASP A 468 -15.61 -2.81 11.33
CA ASP A 468 -14.78 -3.63 12.20
C ASP A 468 -15.59 -3.99 13.45
N PRO A 469 -16.02 -5.26 13.59
CA PRO A 469 -16.87 -5.68 14.71
C PRO A 469 -16.16 -5.62 16.06
N GLN A 470 -14.83 -5.67 16.07
CA GLN A 470 -14.04 -5.74 17.30
C GLN A 470 -13.74 -4.36 17.88
N THR A 471 -13.37 -3.41 17.01
CA THR A 471 -13.06 -2.04 17.45
C THR A 471 -14.27 -1.11 17.34
N GLY A 472 -15.35 -1.53 16.68
CA GLY A 472 -16.53 -0.71 16.46
C GLY A 472 -16.26 0.46 15.51
N GLN A 473 -15.29 0.30 14.59
CA GLN A 473 -14.93 1.32 13.62
C GLN A 473 -15.69 1.11 12.30
N LEU A 474 -16.17 2.21 11.73
CA LEU A 474 -16.75 2.27 10.39
C LEU A 474 -15.68 2.77 9.42
N TYR A 475 -15.48 2.04 8.33
CA TYR A 475 -14.67 2.44 7.18
C TYR A 475 -15.58 2.70 5.99
N LEU A 476 -15.50 3.86 5.36
CA LEU A 476 -16.38 4.27 4.28
C LEU A 476 -15.57 4.93 3.16
N VAL A 477 -15.83 4.53 1.91
CA VAL A 477 -15.27 5.17 0.70
C VAL A 477 -16.40 5.77 -0.11
N TYR A 478 -16.27 7.03 -0.52
CA TYR A 478 -17.20 7.74 -1.38
C TYR A 478 -16.54 8.32 -2.65
N LEU A 479 -17.11 8.04 -3.82
CA LEU A 479 -16.63 8.48 -5.14
C LEU A 479 -17.12 9.87 -5.55
N THR A 480 -16.18 10.80 -5.79
CA THR A 480 -16.47 12.23 -5.96
C THR A 480 -16.42 12.71 -7.43
N GLU A 481 -17.27 12.20 -8.31
CA GLU A 481 -17.24 12.62 -9.73
C GLU A 481 -17.42 14.13 -9.98
N LYS A 482 -18.08 14.84 -9.06
CA LYS A 482 -18.25 16.30 -9.06
C LYS A 482 -17.94 16.82 -7.67
N GLU A 483 -16.66 16.87 -7.32
CA GLU A 483 -16.16 17.65 -6.19
C GLU A 483 -16.86 19.03 -6.19
N ASN A 484 -17.44 19.44 -5.06
CA ASN A 484 -18.18 20.70 -4.85
C ASN A 484 -19.68 20.68 -5.13
N LYS A 485 -20.26 19.62 -5.74
CA LYS A 485 -21.73 19.59 -5.88
C LYS A 485 -22.44 19.51 -4.51
N TYR A 486 -21.78 18.89 -3.54
CA TYR A 486 -22.32 18.68 -2.20
C TYR A 486 -21.23 18.99 -1.15
N PRO A 487 -21.26 20.18 -0.51
CA PRO A 487 -20.32 20.50 0.58
C PRO A 487 -20.53 19.61 1.80
N THR A 488 -21.71 18.97 1.89
CA THR A 488 -22.09 18.06 2.97
C THR A 488 -22.72 16.81 2.37
N LEU A 489 -22.22 15.65 2.77
CA LEU A 489 -22.77 14.32 2.48
C LEU A 489 -23.37 13.76 3.77
N ARG A 490 -24.54 13.12 3.68
CA ARG A 490 -25.19 12.49 4.83
C ARG A 490 -25.54 11.04 4.52
N PHE A 491 -25.25 10.16 5.47
CA PHE A 491 -25.48 8.73 5.39
C PHE A 491 -26.32 8.32 6.59
N LYS A 492 -27.46 7.69 6.35
CA LYS A 492 -28.35 7.17 7.40
C LYS A 492 -28.20 5.65 7.47
N PHE A 493 -27.93 5.13 8.65
CA PHE A 493 -27.83 3.71 8.90
C PHE A 493 -29.14 3.19 9.48
N SER A 494 -29.65 2.09 8.95
CA SER A 494 -30.79 1.40 9.53
C SER A 494 -30.35 0.59 10.76
N ARG A 495 -31.21 0.57 11.78
CA ARG A 495 -31.01 -0.23 12.98
C ARG A 495 -31.97 -1.41 13.04
N LYS A 496 -31.55 -2.52 13.67
CA LYS A 496 -32.41 -3.68 13.92
C LYS A 496 -33.60 -3.33 14.81
#